data_AF-A0A8B4S6U0-F1
#
_entry.id   AF-A0A8B4S6U0-F1
#
_cell.length_a   1.000
_cell.length_b   1.000
_cell.length_c   1.000
_cell.angle_alpha   90.00
_cell.angle_beta   90.00
_cell.angle_gamma   90.00
#
_symmetry.space_group_name_H-M   'P 1'
#
loop_
_entity.id
_entity.type
_entity.pdbx_description
1 polymer ?
#
loop_
_entity_poly.entity_id
_entity_poly.type
_entity_poly.pdbx_seq_one_letter_code
_entity_poly.pdbx_strand_id
1 'polypeptide(L)'
;MSHREFPTSVTQGTICSYFWAGVAVGVLPLQRSKDWAFSIIEALDEPPFEVIEIAIANDHNSAMDALQAAAHGGDQQAAGRLLLADILVQLKAGDVTVEEATLAAMRVAQTTSLPDDVYYQFNVLDDELQLAFNGTYGNPAEITLEVLKALEEHADAT
;
A
#
# COMPACT_ATOMS: atom_id res chain seq x y z
N MET A 1 -0.30 9.39 14.77
CA MET A 1 -0.73 8.52 13.65
C MET A 1 -0.65 7.08 14.12
N SER A 2 -1.68 6.27 13.88
CA SER A 2 -1.75 4.89 14.39
C SER A 2 -0.79 3.97 13.64
N HIS A 3 -0.02 3.16 14.37
CA HIS A 3 0.73 2.05 13.78
C HIS A 3 -0.27 1.04 13.20
N ARG A 4 -0.01 0.53 11.99
CA ARG A 4 -0.74 -0.63 11.47
C ARG A 4 -0.24 -1.85 12.22
N GLU A 5 -1.15 -2.58 12.84
CA GLU A 5 -0.85 -3.92 13.33
C GLU A 5 -0.89 -4.89 12.16
N PHE A 6 0.15 -5.71 12.02
CA PHE A 6 0.19 -6.75 11.01
C PHE A 6 -0.33 -8.06 11.62
N PRO A 7 -1.16 -8.83 10.89
CA PRO A 7 -1.56 -10.15 11.34
C PRO A 7 -0.32 -11.03 11.58
N THR A 8 -0.37 -11.89 12.60
CA THR A 8 0.75 -12.79 12.93
C THR A 8 1.09 -13.79 11.83
N SER A 9 0.20 -13.98 10.85
CA SER A 9 0.42 -14.80 9.66
C SER A 9 1.31 -14.11 8.61
N VAL A 10 1.51 -12.80 8.68
CA VAL A 10 2.29 -12.03 7.71
C VAL A 10 3.77 -12.08 8.10
N THR A 11 4.62 -12.56 7.18
CA THR A 11 6.06 -12.65 7.39
C THR A 11 6.74 -11.29 7.38
N GLN A 12 7.90 -11.16 8.02
CA GLN A 12 8.70 -9.92 7.96
C GLN A 12 9.03 -9.51 6.52
N GLY A 13 9.38 -10.45 5.65
CA GLY A 13 9.63 -10.15 4.22
C GLY A 13 8.40 -9.57 3.51
N THR A 14 7.20 -10.02 3.89
CA THR A 14 5.94 -9.45 3.37
C THR A 14 5.70 -8.05 3.90
N ILE A 15 6.00 -7.79 5.18
CA ILE A 15 5.91 -6.44 5.77
C ILE A 15 6.91 -5.48 5.10
N CYS A 16 8.14 -5.93 4.84
CA CYS A 16 9.13 -5.17 4.08
C CYS A 16 8.67 -4.91 2.65
N SER A 17 8.05 -5.89 1.98
CA SER A 17 7.45 -5.72 0.65
C SER A 17 6.34 -4.66 0.66
N TYR A 18 5.52 -4.65 1.71
CA TYR A 18 4.47 -3.65 1.94
C TYR A 18 5.05 -2.24 2.11
N PHE A 19 6.08 -2.08 2.94
CA PHE A 19 6.72 -0.77 3.13
C PHE A 19 7.45 -0.31 1.87
N TRP A 20 8.19 -1.20 1.22
CA TRP A 20 8.88 -0.90 -0.03
C TRP A 20 7.90 -0.40 -1.10
N ALA A 21 6.86 -1.18 -1.39
CA ALA A 21 5.89 -0.82 -2.42
C ALA A 21 5.12 0.45 -2.03
N GLY A 22 4.68 0.55 -0.77
CA GLY A 22 3.92 1.71 -0.29
C GLY A 22 4.70 3.02 -0.36
N VAL A 23 6.00 2.99 -0.04
CA VAL A 23 6.87 4.17 -0.19
C VAL A 23 7.13 4.46 -1.67
N ALA A 24 7.42 3.43 -2.48
CA ALA A 24 7.70 3.60 -3.90
C ALA A 24 6.53 4.25 -4.66
N VAL A 25 5.29 3.92 -4.31
CA VAL A 25 4.09 4.48 -4.97
C VAL A 25 3.52 5.71 -4.27
N GLY A 26 4.11 6.14 -3.15
CA GLY A 26 3.70 7.33 -2.40
C GLY A 26 2.48 7.15 -1.49
N VAL A 27 2.05 5.91 -1.23
CA VAL A 27 0.94 5.58 -0.31
C VAL A 27 1.38 5.70 1.15
N LEU A 28 2.66 5.44 1.43
CA LEU A 28 3.22 5.46 2.78
C LEU A 28 4.40 6.43 2.88
N PRO A 29 4.51 7.18 3.99
CA PRO A 29 5.72 7.92 4.28
C PRO A 29 6.84 6.95 4.69
N LEU A 30 8.06 7.22 4.23
CA LEU A 30 9.25 6.42 4.59
C LEU A 30 9.45 6.31 6.11
N GLN A 31 9.11 7.36 6.87
CA GLN A 31 9.25 7.33 8.33
C GLN A 31 8.48 6.16 8.98
N ARG A 32 7.35 5.73 8.38
CA ARG A 32 6.55 4.61 8.91
C ARG A 32 7.30 3.28 8.89
N SER A 33 8.17 3.06 7.89
CA SER A 33 9.00 1.84 7.83
C SER A 33 10.12 1.88 8.87
N LYS A 34 10.70 3.05 9.12
CA LYS A 34 11.72 3.24 10.16
C LYS A 34 11.15 3.02 11.55
N ASP A 35 9.98 3.58 11.83
CA ASP A 35 9.32 3.42 13.13
C ASP A 35 8.97 1.96 13.39
N TRP A 36 8.52 1.22 12.36
CA TRP A 36 8.33 -0.23 12.44
C TRP A 36 9.65 -0.97 12.68
N ALA A 37 10.72 -0.62 11.97
CA ALA A 37 12.01 -1.26 12.17
C ALA A 37 12.55 -1.08 13.60
N PHE A 38 12.40 0.12 14.18
CA PHE A 38 12.73 0.36 15.58
C PHE A 38 11.93 -0.52 16.55
N SER A 39 10.62 -0.68 16.33
CA SER A 39 9.81 -1.52 17.22
C SER A 39 10.19 -3.01 17.15
N ILE A 40 10.62 -3.50 15.99
CA ILE A 40 11.16 -4.86 15.85
C ILE A 40 12.50 -5.01 16.58
N ILE A 41 13.39 -4.02 16.47
CA ILE A 41 14.69 -4.01 17.18
C ILE A 41 14.49 -4.02 18.70
N GLU A 42 13.52 -3.28 19.21
CA GLU A 42 13.20 -3.26 20.64
C GLU A 42 12.59 -4.59 21.13
N ALA A 43 11.87 -5.30 20.25
CA ALA A 43 11.14 -6.52 20.60
C ALA A 43 11.98 -7.81 20.51
N LEU A 44 13.09 -7.81 19.79
CA LEU A 44 13.92 -8.99 19.53
C LEU A 44 15.29 -8.87 20.19
N ASP A 45 15.75 -9.93 20.85
CA ASP A 45 17.11 -9.98 21.41
C ASP A 45 18.18 -9.96 20.30
N GLU A 46 17.89 -10.57 19.15
CA GLU A 46 18.74 -10.61 17.96
C GLU A 46 17.92 -10.21 16.71
N PRO A 47 17.76 -8.90 16.43
CA PRO A 47 17.01 -8.45 15.28
C PRO A 47 17.73 -8.74 13.96
N PRO A 48 17.00 -9.01 12.86
CA PRO A 48 17.62 -9.22 11.54
C PRO A 48 18.44 -8.02 11.10
N PHE A 49 19.58 -8.28 10.45
CA PHE A 49 20.52 -7.24 10.02
C PHE A 49 19.85 -6.22 9.09
N GLU A 50 19.04 -6.68 8.14
CA GLU A 50 18.34 -5.84 7.18
C GLU A 50 17.31 -4.92 7.86
N VAL A 51 16.71 -5.35 8.97
CA VAL A 51 15.80 -4.51 9.78
C VAL A 51 16.58 -3.38 10.46
N ILE A 52 17.79 -3.65 10.94
CA ILE A 52 18.68 -2.63 11.49
C ILE A 52 19.04 -1.60 10.41
N GLU A 53 19.39 -2.05 9.20
CA GLU A 53 19.71 -1.17 8.07
C GLU A 53 18.56 -0.22 7.71
N ILE A 54 17.32 -0.71 7.72
CA ILE A 54 16.12 0.13 7.52
C ILE A 54 16.05 1.23 8.59
N ALA A 55 16.23 0.88 9.86
CA ALA A 55 16.11 1.83 10.98
C ALA A 55 17.18 2.94 10.92
N ILE A 56 18.41 2.60 10.57
CA ILE A 56 19.56 3.53 10.57
C ILE A 56 19.80 4.23 9.22
N ALA A 57 19.03 3.91 8.18
CA ALA A 57 19.20 4.53 6.87
C ALA A 57 19.09 6.06 6.96
N ASN A 58 20.10 6.74 6.39
CA ASN A 58 20.26 8.21 6.49
C ASN A 58 19.57 8.98 5.37
N ASP A 59 19.21 8.30 4.28
CA ASP A 59 18.58 8.89 3.11
C ASP A 59 17.56 7.92 2.50
N HIS A 60 16.75 8.45 1.58
CA HIS A 60 15.66 7.71 0.95
C HIS A 60 16.15 6.49 0.18
N ASN A 61 17.24 6.60 -0.59
CA ASN A 61 17.71 5.52 -1.44
C ASN A 61 18.24 4.37 -0.57
N SER A 62 19.07 4.69 0.43
CA SER A 62 19.58 3.71 1.39
C SER A 62 18.45 2.95 2.09
N ALA A 63 17.36 3.63 2.45
CA ALA A 63 16.22 3.00 3.11
C ALA A 63 15.42 2.10 2.14
N MET A 64 15.28 2.52 0.89
CA MET A 64 14.61 1.73 -0.16
C MET A 64 15.40 0.48 -0.54
N ASP A 65 16.74 0.57 -0.62
CA ASP A 65 17.61 -0.57 -0.88
C ASP A 65 17.53 -1.60 0.26
N ALA A 66 17.58 -1.13 1.52
CA ALA A 66 17.44 -1.99 2.69
C ALA A 66 16.06 -2.67 2.76
N LEU A 67 14.99 -1.92 2.48
CA LEU A 67 13.63 -2.46 2.37
C LEU A 67 13.53 -3.52 1.27
N GLN A 68 14.14 -3.28 0.11
CA GLN A 68 14.13 -4.23 -1.00
C GLN A 68 14.89 -5.51 -0.67
N ALA A 69 16.06 -5.39 -0.02
CA ALA A 69 16.83 -6.54 0.43
C ALA A 69 16.05 -7.38 1.47
N ALA A 70 15.45 -6.70 2.45
CA ALA A 70 14.64 -7.34 3.50
C ALA A 70 13.33 -7.95 2.98
N ALA A 71 12.82 -7.49 1.83
CA ALA A 71 11.60 -8.00 1.20
C ALA A 71 11.77 -9.40 0.57
N HIS A 72 12.99 -9.92 0.49
CA HIS A 72 13.25 -11.23 -0.11
C HIS A 72 12.43 -12.36 0.56
N GLY A 73 11.76 -13.17 -0.26
CA GLY A 73 10.87 -14.24 0.22
C GLY A 73 9.53 -13.77 0.79
N GLY A 74 9.23 -12.47 0.73
CA GLY A 74 7.92 -11.92 1.06
C GLY A 74 6.86 -12.17 -0.02
N ASP A 75 5.60 -12.20 0.38
CA ASP A 75 4.46 -12.26 -0.53
C ASP A 75 4.09 -10.85 -1.00
N GLN A 76 4.52 -10.50 -2.22
CA GLN A 76 4.23 -9.19 -2.80
C GLN A 76 2.73 -8.94 -2.97
N GLN A 77 1.95 -9.96 -3.32
CA GLN A 77 0.51 -9.78 -3.50
C GLN A 77 -0.18 -9.51 -2.17
N ALA A 78 0.20 -10.22 -1.12
CA ALA A 78 -0.30 -9.92 0.23
C ALA A 78 0.07 -8.50 0.66
N ALA A 79 1.29 -8.03 0.36
CA ALA A 79 1.68 -6.64 0.59
C ALA A 79 0.79 -5.65 -0.20
N GLY A 80 0.46 -5.95 -1.45
CA GLY A 80 -0.47 -5.18 -2.26
C GLY A 80 -1.86 -5.06 -1.63
N ARG A 81 -2.43 -6.17 -1.16
CA ARG A 81 -3.74 -6.19 -0.48
C ARG A 81 -3.73 -5.35 0.80
N LEU A 82 -2.66 -5.42 1.59
CA LEU A 82 -2.49 -4.57 2.77
C LEU A 82 -2.47 -3.07 2.40
N LEU A 83 -1.81 -2.68 1.30
CA LEU A 83 -1.80 -1.30 0.82
C LEU A 83 -3.18 -0.85 0.33
N LEU A 84 -3.93 -1.70 -0.37
CA LEU A 84 -5.32 -1.40 -0.75
C LEU A 84 -6.19 -1.16 0.48
N ALA A 85 -5.99 -1.93 1.56
CA ALA A 85 -6.65 -1.68 2.84
C ALA A 85 -6.27 -0.30 3.44
N ASP A 86 -5.01 0.14 3.38
CA ASP A 86 -4.64 1.48 3.86
C ASP A 86 -5.24 2.59 2.99
N ILE A 87 -5.31 2.40 1.66
CA ILE A 87 -5.96 3.36 0.74
C ILE A 87 -7.46 3.46 1.06
N LEU A 88 -8.14 2.34 1.27
CA LEU A 88 -9.54 2.31 1.68
C LEU A 88 -9.80 3.11 2.96
N VAL A 89 -8.94 2.92 3.98
CA VAL A 89 -9.06 3.63 5.25
C VAL A 89 -8.86 5.14 5.06
N GLN A 90 -7.85 5.54 4.28
CA GLN A 90 -7.59 6.95 3.97
C GLN A 90 -8.74 7.60 3.20
N LEU A 91 -9.28 6.90 2.19
CA LEU A 91 -10.42 7.39 1.41
C LEU A 91 -11.69 7.55 2.28
N LYS A 92 -11.99 6.57 3.14
CA LYS A 92 -13.12 6.65 4.09
C LYS A 92 -12.96 7.77 5.11
N ALA A 93 -11.73 8.07 5.51
CA ALA A 93 -11.42 9.18 6.41
C ALA A 93 -11.47 10.56 5.73
N GLY A 94 -11.45 10.59 4.39
CA GLY A 94 -11.34 11.82 3.61
C GLY A 94 -9.93 12.40 3.56
N ASP A 95 -8.91 11.59 3.88
CA ASP A 95 -7.50 12.01 3.84
C ASP A 95 -6.95 12.09 2.40
N VAL A 96 -7.59 11.36 1.47
CA VAL A 96 -7.30 11.36 0.03
C VAL A 96 -8.60 11.47 -0.76
N THR A 97 -8.54 12.02 -1.98
CA THR A 97 -9.70 12.03 -2.89
C THR A 97 -9.92 10.68 -3.55
N VAL A 98 -11.08 10.49 -4.18
CA VAL A 98 -11.40 9.26 -4.91
C VAL A 98 -10.47 9.06 -6.12
N GLU A 99 -10.09 10.14 -6.80
CA GLU A 99 -9.12 10.12 -7.91
C GLU A 99 -7.73 9.71 -7.41
N GLU A 100 -7.26 10.30 -6.31
CA GLU A 100 -5.98 9.95 -5.69
C GLU A 100 -5.95 8.48 -5.25
N ALA A 101 -7.02 8.01 -4.62
CA ALA A 101 -7.15 6.61 -4.19
C ALA A 101 -7.15 5.63 -5.38
N THR A 102 -7.85 5.96 -6.46
CA THR A 102 -7.95 5.11 -7.66
C THR A 102 -6.59 5.00 -8.36
N LEU A 103 -5.90 6.12 -8.56
CA LEU A 103 -4.56 6.13 -9.13
C LEU A 103 -3.53 5.41 -8.24
N ALA A 104 -3.63 5.59 -6.92
CA ALA A 104 -2.78 4.88 -5.97
C ALA A 104 -3.01 3.36 -6.05
N ALA A 105 -4.27 2.91 -6.14
CA ALA A 105 -4.62 1.49 -6.27
C ALA A 105 -4.05 0.86 -7.54
N MET A 106 -4.11 1.57 -8.69
CA MET A 106 -3.48 1.12 -9.94
C MET A 106 -1.95 0.95 -9.79
N ARG A 107 -1.28 1.92 -9.17
CA ARG A 107 0.18 1.86 -8.92
C ARG A 107 0.54 0.73 -7.96
N VAL A 108 -0.25 0.52 -6.91
CA VAL A 108 -0.10 -0.61 -5.99
C VAL A 108 -0.21 -1.92 -6.76
N ALA A 109 -1.26 -2.10 -7.57
CA ALA A 109 -1.47 -3.33 -8.32
C ALA A 109 -0.27 -3.67 -9.21
N GLN A 110 0.25 -2.69 -9.97
CA GLN A 110 1.44 -2.86 -10.80
C GLN A 110 2.70 -3.16 -9.99
N THR A 111 2.92 -2.47 -8.88
CA THR A 111 4.17 -2.56 -8.10
C THR A 111 4.25 -3.87 -7.29
N THR A 112 3.11 -4.43 -6.92
CA THR A 112 3.00 -5.59 -6.03
C THR A 112 2.61 -6.88 -6.74
N SER A 113 2.59 -6.86 -8.07
CA SER A 113 2.20 -8.00 -8.91
C SER A 113 0.84 -8.60 -8.51
N LEU A 114 -0.10 -7.74 -8.08
CA LEU A 114 -1.49 -8.17 -7.94
C LEU A 114 -2.01 -8.64 -9.30
N PRO A 115 -3.00 -9.54 -9.33
CA PRO A 115 -3.64 -9.96 -10.57
C PRO A 115 -4.05 -8.78 -11.47
N ASP A 116 -3.84 -8.93 -12.79
CA ASP A 116 -4.04 -7.85 -13.77
C ASP A 116 -5.46 -7.28 -13.77
N ASP A 117 -6.46 -8.10 -13.42
CA ASP A 117 -7.85 -7.70 -13.28
C ASP A 117 -8.05 -6.61 -12.22
N VAL A 118 -7.24 -6.60 -11.15
CA VAL A 118 -7.23 -5.52 -10.16
C VAL A 118 -6.85 -4.20 -10.81
N TYR A 119 -5.75 -4.17 -11.58
CA TYR A 119 -5.33 -2.97 -12.30
C TYR A 119 -6.39 -2.52 -13.30
N TYR A 120 -6.92 -3.44 -14.10
CA TYR A 120 -7.91 -3.11 -15.13
C TYR A 120 -9.22 -2.60 -14.52
N GLN A 121 -9.66 -3.13 -13.39
CA GLN A 121 -10.84 -2.63 -12.69
C GLN A 121 -10.65 -1.18 -12.25
N PHE A 122 -9.53 -0.83 -11.60
CA PHE A 122 -9.28 0.55 -11.20
C PHE A 122 -9.05 1.49 -12.40
N ASN A 123 -8.48 1.00 -13.50
CA ASN A 123 -8.35 1.78 -14.73
C ASN A 123 -9.71 2.17 -15.32
N VAL A 124 -10.66 1.22 -15.35
CA VAL A 124 -12.04 1.50 -15.83
C VAL A 124 -12.72 2.51 -14.90
N LEU A 125 -12.57 2.35 -13.59
CA LEU A 125 -13.15 3.28 -12.61
C LEU A 125 -12.54 4.68 -12.72
N ASP A 126 -11.24 4.82 -13.00
CA ASP A 126 -10.61 6.12 -13.26
C ASP A 126 -11.21 6.79 -14.50
N ASP A 127 -11.34 6.06 -15.61
CA ASP A 127 -11.97 6.56 -16.83
C ASP A 127 -13.42 7.03 -16.57
N GLU A 128 -14.20 6.26 -15.82
CA GLU A 128 -15.58 6.60 -15.45
C GLU A 128 -15.64 7.83 -14.54
N LEU A 129 -14.76 7.94 -13.54
CA LEU A 129 -14.64 9.12 -12.68
C LEU A 129 -14.34 10.37 -13.50
N GLN A 130 -13.40 10.30 -14.44
CA GLN A 130 -13.07 11.43 -15.31
C GLN A 130 -14.27 11.85 -16.15
N LEU A 131 -15.03 10.90 -16.71
CA LEU A 131 -16.25 11.21 -17.47
C LEU A 131 -17.33 11.86 -16.60
N ALA A 132 -17.48 11.40 -15.35
CA ALA A 132 -18.48 11.92 -14.43
C ALA A 132 -18.13 13.32 -13.91
N PHE A 133 -16.88 13.54 -13.51
CA PHE A 133 -16.42 14.86 -13.07
C PHE A 133 -16.46 15.91 -14.17
N ASN A 134 -16.22 15.51 -15.42
CA ASN A 134 -16.36 16.39 -16.58
C ASN A 134 -17.83 16.59 -17.02
N GLY A 135 -18.81 16.04 -16.28
CA GLY A 135 -20.24 16.18 -16.58
C GLY A 135 -20.66 15.49 -17.88
N THR A 136 -19.88 14.51 -18.36
CA THR A 136 -20.13 13.82 -19.63
C THR A 136 -21.05 12.62 -19.44
N TYR A 137 -20.76 11.75 -18.47
CA TYR A 137 -21.53 10.53 -18.20
C TYR A 137 -21.30 10.03 -16.77
N GLY A 138 -22.34 9.48 -16.13
CA GLY A 138 -22.26 8.91 -14.78
C GLY A 138 -22.48 9.93 -13.66
N ASN A 139 -22.50 9.42 -12.42
CA ASN A 139 -22.64 10.22 -11.20
C ASN A 139 -21.38 10.01 -10.34
N PRO A 140 -20.62 11.07 -10.01
CA PRO A 140 -19.39 10.92 -9.23
C PRO A 140 -19.59 10.22 -7.89
N ALA A 141 -20.74 10.41 -7.25
CA ALA A 141 -21.04 9.76 -5.98
C ALA A 141 -21.27 8.24 -6.13
N GLU A 142 -21.89 7.81 -7.23
CA GLU A 142 -22.11 6.39 -7.51
C GLU A 142 -20.78 5.69 -7.83
N ILE A 143 -19.95 6.30 -8.68
CA ILE A 143 -18.64 5.73 -9.03
C ILE A 143 -17.70 5.71 -7.82
N THR A 144 -17.79 6.71 -6.93
CA THR A 144 -17.04 6.69 -5.66
C THR A 144 -17.41 5.49 -4.79
N LEU A 145 -18.69 5.09 -4.76
CA LEU A 145 -19.11 3.87 -4.06
C LEU A 145 -18.56 2.61 -4.71
N GLU A 146 -18.43 2.60 -6.04
CA GLU A 146 -17.82 1.47 -6.77
C GLU A 146 -16.31 1.36 -6.52
N VAL A 147 -15.59 2.49 -6.43
CA VAL A 147 -14.17 2.51 -6.00
C VAL A 147 -14.01 1.98 -4.58
N LEU A 148 -14.85 2.42 -3.65
CA LEU A 148 -14.84 1.92 -2.27
C LEU A 148 -15.07 0.40 -2.23
N LYS A 149 -16.04 -0.08 -3.01
CA LYS A 149 -16.34 -1.51 -3.12
C LYS A 149 -15.18 -2.30 -3.72
N ALA A 150 -14.54 -1.81 -4.79
CA ALA A 150 -13.38 -2.45 -5.38
C ALA A 150 -12.20 -2.52 -4.41
N LEU A 151 -11.95 -1.44 -3.66
CA LEU A 151 -10.94 -1.42 -2.60
C LEU A 151 -11.24 -2.44 -1.49
N GLU A 152 -12.50 -2.57 -1.06
CA GLU A 152 -12.92 -3.58 -0.09
C GLU A 152 -12.71 -5.01 -0.61
N GLU A 153 -13.17 -5.30 -1.83
CA GLU A 153 -13.05 -6.62 -2.46
C GLU A 153 -11.60 -7.08 -2.58
N HIS A 154 -10.70 -6.18 -2.98
CA HIS A 154 -9.28 -6.50 -3.21
C HIS A 154 -8.39 -6.36 -1.98
N ALA A 155 -8.86 -5.68 -0.92
CA ALA A 155 -8.15 -5.62 0.36
C ALA A 155 -8.25 -6.93 1.17
N ASP A 156 -9.40 -7.61 1.08
CA ASP A 156 -9.74 -8.77 1.92
C ASP A 156 -9.57 -10.13 1.23
N ALA A 157 -9.21 -10.16 -0.06
CA ALA A 157 -9.06 -11.41 -0.81
C ALA A 157 -7.92 -12.28 -0.25
N THR A 158 -8.29 -13.20 0.65
CA THR A 158 -7.43 -14.21 1.28
C THR A 158 -7.53 -15.53 0.52
#